data_AF-A0A2T4UU70-F1
#
_entry.id   AF-A0A2T4UU70-F1
#
_cell.length_a   1.000
_cell.length_b   1.000
_cell.length_c   1.000
_cell.angle_alpha   90.00
_cell.angle_beta   90.00
_cell.angle_gamma   90.00
#
_symmetry.space_group_name_H-M   'P 1'
#
loop_
_entity.id
_entity.type
_entity.pdbx_description
1 polymer ?
#
loop_
_entity_poly.entity_id
_entity_poly.type
_entity_poly.pdbx_seq_one_letter_code
_entity_poly.pdbx_strand_id
1 'polypeptide(L)'
;MRRTAAAVTTALLATLLTGCEPAPTSALPDGVSVSIRQNRDDYGPRRLEVLVANDGDEALEVWEARLDSPAFVDPAWTPRPTRVRAGTTTALRLQLPEPDCAGDDSEGRIRLAWTTADASGTAVVEPEDPFGTLARVHDEDCLAQRLAEVVTIEAADEVTVTQEPGGPVAHLALTLTPTGAPGTVRIPEVRGTILLRPASGDVWPVDARLDADSDPLVLDLAIVPVNCSTHTVAEDKRGTFFPVVVALEGGAEGVVPIGVSDDVRGELYEFIASDFCDWS
;
A
#
# COMPACT_ATOMS: atom_id res chain seq x y z
N MET A 1 56.61 36.38 -65.90
CA MET A 1 56.94 35.20 -65.07
C MET A 1 56.85 35.60 -63.61
N ARG A 2 56.03 34.88 -62.82
CA ARG A 2 56.06 34.71 -61.33
C ARG A 2 55.92 35.97 -60.45
N ARG A 3 55.23 36.01 -59.32
CA ARG A 3 54.29 35.16 -58.56
C ARG A 3 53.87 36.08 -57.40
N THR A 4 52.60 36.46 -57.29
CA THR A 4 52.08 37.19 -56.12
C THR A 4 51.55 36.18 -55.11
N ALA A 5 52.15 36.16 -53.92
CA ALA A 5 51.61 35.49 -52.75
C ALA A 5 51.32 36.57 -51.70
N ALA A 6 50.05 36.74 -51.35
CA ALA A 6 49.62 37.49 -50.18
C ALA A 6 48.82 36.52 -49.32
N ALA A 7 49.39 36.16 -48.16
CA ALA A 7 48.79 35.30 -47.18
C ALA A 7 47.66 36.05 -46.46
N VAL A 8 46.45 35.49 -46.49
CA VAL A 8 45.33 35.93 -45.65
C VAL A 8 45.32 35.04 -44.42
N THR A 9 45.64 35.61 -43.26
CA THR A 9 45.56 34.98 -41.94
C THR A 9 44.28 35.50 -41.28
N THR A 10 43.21 34.71 -41.30
CA THR A 10 41.99 35.03 -40.54
C THR A 10 41.98 34.12 -39.32
N ALA A 11 42.23 34.71 -38.14
CA ALA A 11 42.23 34.03 -36.86
C ALA A 11 40.81 33.58 -36.49
N LEU A 12 40.64 32.28 -36.25
CA LEU A 12 39.43 31.68 -35.71
C LEU A 12 39.49 31.82 -34.17
N LEU A 13 38.78 32.80 -33.60
CA LEU A 13 38.54 32.85 -32.16
C LEU A 13 37.43 31.84 -31.83
N ALA A 14 37.82 30.62 -31.42
CA ALA A 14 36.93 29.67 -30.78
C ALA A 14 36.88 29.99 -29.27
N THR A 15 35.94 30.84 -28.86
CA THR A 15 35.59 31.01 -27.44
C THR A 15 34.90 29.74 -26.95
N LEU A 16 35.64 28.91 -26.24
CA LEU A 16 35.10 27.81 -25.43
C LEU A 16 34.33 28.42 -24.26
N LEU A 17 33.02 28.55 -24.39
CA LEU A 17 32.11 28.72 -23.26
C LEU A 17 32.04 27.37 -22.53
N THR A 18 33.00 27.12 -21.62
CA THR A 18 32.83 26.10 -20.59
C THR A 18 31.76 26.60 -19.61
N GLY A 19 30.50 26.29 -19.89
CA GLY A 19 29.45 26.45 -18.88
C GLY A 19 29.80 25.61 -17.67
N CYS A 20 30.03 26.24 -16.52
CA CYS A 20 30.09 25.52 -15.24
C CYS A 20 28.70 24.96 -14.98
N GLU A 21 28.49 23.69 -15.30
CA GLU A 21 27.35 22.95 -14.80
C GLU A 21 27.62 22.66 -13.32
N PRO A 22 26.74 23.08 -12.39
CA PRO A 22 26.93 22.81 -10.97
C PRO A 22 27.01 21.30 -10.73
N ALA A 23 28.00 20.89 -9.93
CA ALA A 23 28.21 19.48 -9.64
C ALA A 23 27.01 18.91 -8.85
N PRO A 24 26.54 17.69 -9.19
CA PRO A 24 25.43 17.08 -8.48
C PRO A 24 25.78 16.86 -7.00
N THR A 25 24.86 17.25 -6.10
CA THR A 25 25.05 17.10 -4.66
C THR A 25 24.45 15.79 -4.13
N SER A 26 24.97 15.31 -3.00
CA SER A 26 24.45 14.14 -2.28
C SER A 26 23.63 14.49 -1.03
N ALA A 27 23.54 15.77 -0.67
CA ALA A 27 22.71 16.26 0.42
C ALA A 27 21.31 16.62 -0.08
N LEU A 28 20.32 16.62 0.82
CA LEU A 28 19.05 17.30 0.54
C LEU A 28 19.26 18.81 0.54
N PRO A 29 18.43 19.59 -0.18
CA PRO A 29 18.41 21.04 -0.03
C PRO A 29 18.09 21.43 1.41
N ASP A 30 18.61 22.58 1.85
CA ASP A 30 18.27 23.13 3.17
C ASP A 30 16.75 23.31 3.30
N GLY A 31 16.20 22.91 4.45
CA GLY A 31 14.75 22.97 4.71
C GLY A 31 13.93 21.84 4.06
N VAL A 32 14.56 20.86 3.39
CA VAL A 32 13.88 19.67 2.88
C VAL A 32 14.07 18.49 3.84
N SER A 33 12.98 17.83 4.20
CA SER A 33 12.98 16.62 5.02
C SER A 33 12.12 15.52 4.39
N VAL A 34 12.38 14.28 4.78
CA VAL A 34 11.73 13.08 4.27
C VAL A 34 11.24 12.23 5.43
N SER A 35 9.95 11.92 5.43
CA SER A 35 9.36 10.92 6.32
C SER A 35 8.57 9.91 5.52
N ILE A 36 8.16 8.82 6.16
CA ILE A 36 7.28 7.82 5.56
C ILE A 36 6.06 7.60 6.43
N ARG A 37 4.96 7.21 5.77
CA ARG A 37 3.77 6.69 6.41
C ARG A 37 2.98 5.85 5.42
N GLN A 38 1.90 5.25 5.91
CA GLN A 38 0.88 4.68 5.06
C GLN A 38 -0.48 5.29 5.43
N ASN A 39 -1.11 5.97 4.48
CA ASN A 39 -2.48 6.48 4.68
C ASN A 39 -3.49 5.33 4.52
N ARG A 40 -4.68 5.45 5.11
CA ARG A 40 -5.73 4.42 5.06
C ARG A 40 -6.14 4.04 3.62
N ASP A 41 -6.07 5.00 2.70
CA ASP A 41 -6.38 4.83 1.27
C ASP A 41 -5.34 3.94 0.54
N ASP A 42 -4.18 3.76 1.17
CA ASP A 42 -3.03 3.05 0.62
C ASP A 42 -2.87 1.64 1.23
N TYR A 43 -3.73 1.24 2.18
CA TYR A 43 -3.70 -0.09 2.79
C TYR A 43 -4.12 -1.17 1.79
N GLY A 44 -5.31 -1.06 1.19
CA GLY A 44 -5.83 -2.04 0.23
C GLY A 44 -4.97 -2.15 -1.03
N PRO A 45 -4.61 -1.03 -1.70
CA PRO A 45 -3.70 -1.06 -2.85
C PRO A 45 -2.23 -1.33 -2.51
N ARG A 46 -1.89 -1.48 -1.22
CA ARG A 46 -0.54 -1.77 -0.72
C ARG A 46 0.53 -0.78 -1.21
N ARG A 47 0.31 0.51 -0.93
CA ARG A 47 1.25 1.59 -1.27
C ARG A 47 1.85 2.20 -0.02
N LEU A 48 3.05 2.76 -0.12
CA LEU A 48 3.69 3.59 0.91
C LEU A 48 3.68 5.06 0.45
N GLU A 49 3.51 6.00 1.38
CA GLU A 49 3.71 7.43 1.13
C GLU A 49 5.09 7.85 1.64
N VAL A 50 5.94 8.35 0.74
CA VAL A 50 7.12 9.15 1.09
C VAL A 50 6.69 10.61 1.14
N LEU A 51 6.69 11.19 2.34
CA LEU A 51 6.37 12.60 2.53
C LEU A 51 7.64 13.42 2.36
N VAL A 52 7.64 14.29 1.35
CA VAL A 52 8.71 15.27 1.15
C VAL A 52 8.17 16.62 1.63
N ALA A 53 8.68 17.09 2.77
CA ALA A 53 8.40 18.42 3.28
C ALA A 53 9.47 19.38 2.74
N ASN A 54 9.02 20.49 2.17
CA ASN A 54 9.89 21.54 1.64
C ASN A 54 9.56 22.85 2.36
N ASP A 55 10.28 23.12 3.44
CA ASP A 55 10.18 24.35 4.24
C ASP A 55 11.08 25.47 3.70
N GLY A 56 11.74 25.25 2.56
CA GLY A 56 12.50 26.26 1.83
C GLY A 56 11.61 27.19 1.00
N ASP A 57 12.25 28.14 0.32
CA ASP A 57 11.58 29.21 -0.44
C ASP A 57 11.41 28.89 -1.94
N GLU A 58 12.00 27.79 -2.43
CA GLU A 58 11.95 27.37 -3.83
C GLU A 58 11.23 26.04 -4.02
N ALA A 59 10.68 25.82 -5.21
CA ALA A 59 10.08 24.53 -5.54
C ALA A 59 11.16 23.47 -5.82
N LEU A 60 10.88 22.24 -5.40
CA LEU A 60 11.72 21.07 -5.62
C LEU A 60 11.06 20.17 -6.66
N GLU A 61 11.71 19.96 -7.80
CA GLU A 61 11.31 18.94 -8.77
C GLU A 61 11.91 17.60 -8.34
N VAL A 62 11.07 16.68 -7.87
CA VAL A 62 11.50 15.32 -7.50
C VAL A 62 11.29 14.41 -8.70
N TRP A 63 12.37 13.89 -9.26
CA TRP A 63 12.34 12.99 -10.41
C TRP A 63 12.14 11.53 -10.00
N GLU A 64 12.65 11.18 -8.83
CA GLU A 64 12.56 9.84 -8.24
C GLU A 64 12.50 9.97 -6.72
N ALA A 65 11.55 9.29 -6.10
CA ALA A 65 11.70 8.80 -4.73
C ALA A 65 11.69 7.28 -4.79
N ARG A 66 12.76 6.66 -4.30
CA ARG A 66 12.94 5.21 -4.27
C ARG A 66 13.15 4.76 -2.83
N LEU A 67 12.40 3.73 -2.42
CA LEU A 67 12.60 3.00 -1.19
C LEU A 67 13.51 1.80 -1.45
N ASP A 68 14.57 1.72 -0.65
CA ASP A 68 15.44 0.58 -0.46
C ASP A 68 15.20 0.03 0.94
N SER A 69 14.73 -1.22 1.09
CA SER A 69 14.54 -1.84 2.39
C SER A 69 14.70 -3.36 2.30
N PRO A 70 15.34 -4.02 3.27
CA PRO A 70 15.40 -5.49 3.35
C PRO A 70 14.04 -6.14 3.56
N ALA A 71 12.99 -5.39 3.94
CA ALA A 71 11.63 -5.90 4.07
C ALA A 71 11.01 -6.37 2.73
N PHE A 72 11.60 -6.04 1.59
CA PHE A 72 11.02 -6.34 0.29
C PHE A 72 12.07 -6.90 -0.67
N VAL A 73 11.63 -7.80 -1.56
CA VAL A 73 12.52 -8.48 -2.53
C VAL A 73 13.10 -7.52 -3.58
N ASP A 74 12.36 -6.45 -3.86
CA ASP A 74 12.69 -5.43 -4.84
C ASP A 74 12.55 -4.03 -4.23
N PRO A 75 13.21 -3.02 -4.80
CA PRO A 75 12.99 -1.63 -4.42
C PRO A 75 11.65 -1.10 -4.94
N ALA A 76 11.06 -0.14 -4.24
CA ALA A 76 9.86 0.57 -4.68
C ALA A 76 10.22 1.98 -5.16
N TRP A 77 9.50 2.53 -6.15
CA TRP A 77 9.75 3.91 -6.58
C TRP A 77 8.50 4.62 -7.11
N THR A 78 8.57 5.95 -7.15
CA THR A 78 7.52 6.79 -7.73
C THR A 78 7.42 6.59 -9.24
N PRO A 79 6.22 6.43 -9.81
CA PRO A 79 6.06 6.15 -11.23
C PRO A 79 6.32 7.36 -12.15
N ARG A 80 6.38 8.57 -11.59
CA ARG A 80 6.54 9.81 -12.36
C ARG A 80 7.12 10.94 -11.50
N PRO A 81 7.78 11.93 -12.13
CA PRO A 81 8.26 13.12 -11.46
C PRO A 81 7.12 13.91 -10.80
N THR A 82 7.42 14.58 -9.69
CA THR A 82 6.46 15.38 -8.93
C THR A 82 7.11 16.65 -8.43
N ARG A 83 6.44 17.77 -8.65
CA ARG A 83 6.81 19.06 -8.09
C ARG A 83 6.34 19.19 -6.64
N VAL A 84 7.26 19.45 -5.73
CA VAL A 84 7.00 19.82 -4.34
C VAL A 84 7.15 21.33 -4.20
N ARG A 85 6.06 22.03 -3.88
CA ARG A 85 6.10 23.49 -3.74
C ARG A 85 6.79 23.88 -2.44
N ALA A 86 7.40 25.06 -2.44
CA ALA A 86 7.86 25.74 -1.22
C ALA A 86 6.72 25.85 -0.19
N GLY A 87 7.04 25.64 1.09
CA GLY A 87 6.12 25.67 2.22
C GLY A 87 5.07 24.56 2.21
N THR A 88 5.32 23.42 1.54
CA THR A 88 4.36 22.31 1.47
C THR A 88 4.99 20.96 1.73
N THR A 89 4.17 20.02 2.20
CA THR A 89 4.49 18.60 2.22
C THR A 89 3.72 17.89 1.13
N THR A 90 4.42 17.15 0.27
CA THR A 90 3.81 16.33 -0.78
C THR A 90 4.02 14.86 -0.47
N ALA A 91 2.94 14.08 -0.47
CA ALA A 91 3.01 12.63 -0.36
C ALA A 91 3.25 12.01 -1.75
N LEU A 92 4.38 11.32 -1.89
CA LEU A 92 4.75 10.56 -3.07
C LEU A 92 4.42 9.08 -2.84
N ARG A 93 3.54 8.52 -3.66
CA ARG A 93 3.08 7.13 -3.49
C ARG A 93 3.97 6.15 -4.24
N LEU A 94 4.44 5.13 -3.54
CA LEU A 94 5.24 4.03 -4.05
C LEU A 94 4.43 2.75 -3.93
N GLN A 95 4.38 1.95 -4.99
CA GLN A 95 3.81 0.59 -4.92
C GLN A 95 4.83 -0.31 -4.22
N LEU A 96 4.44 -0.97 -3.13
CA LEU A 96 5.33 -1.91 -2.46
C LEU A 96 5.40 -3.22 -3.27
N PRO A 97 6.60 -3.80 -3.46
CA PRO A 97 6.79 -5.11 -4.07
C PRO A 97 6.64 -6.22 -3.04
N GLU A 98 6.77 -7.48 -3.45
CA GLU A 98 6.63 -8.65 -2.55
C GLU A 98 7.52 -8.52 -1.30
N PRO A 99 7.03 -8.94 -0.13
CA PRO A 99 7.82 -8.92 1.09
C PRO A 99 8.97 -9.94 1.01
N ASP A 100 10.10 -9.64 1.63
CA ASP A 100 11.13 -10.64 1.94
C ASP A 100 10.96 -11.09 3.40
N CYS A 101 10.43 -12.29 3.58
CA CYS A 101 10.11 -12.85 4.89
C CYS A 101 11.23 -13.72 5.49
N ALA A 102 12.44 -13.67 4.94
CA ALA A 102 13.58 -14.44 5.44
C ALA A 102 14.20 -13.86 6.72
N GLY A 103 13.95 -12.59 7.02
CA GLY A 103 14.40 -11.91 8.24
C GLY A 103 13.40 -10.85 8.70
N ASP A 104 13.66 -10.25 9.85
CA ASP A 104 12.78 -9.28 10.51
C ASP A 104 13.27 -7.82 10.37
N ASP A 105 14.29 -7.59 9.55
CA ASP A 105 14.83 -6.25 9.30
C ASP A 105 13.96 -5.51 8.28
N SER A 106 13.34 -4.43 8.73
CA SER A 106 12.49 -3.58 7.93
C SER A 106 13.03 -2.15 7.77
N GLU A 107 14.30 -1.90 8.09
CA GLU A 107 14.86 -0.56 7.96
C GLU A 107 14.79 -0.08 6.50
N GLY A 108 14.44 1.19 6.31
CA GLY A 108 14.22 1.78 4.99
C GLY A 108 15.17 2.93 4.72
N ARG A 109 15.64 3.05 3.47
CA ARG A 109 16.36 4.21 2.97
C ARG A 109 15.61 4.80 1.78
N ILE A 110 15.48 6.12 1.78
CA ILE A 110 14.90 6.84 0.64
C ILE A 110 16.02 7.46 -0.17
N ARG A 111 16.14 7.02 -1.43
CA ARG A 111 16.89 7.73 -2.46
C ARG A 111 15.96 8.75 -3.11
N LEU A 112 16.31 10.03 -3.00
CA LEU A 112 15.56 11.14 -3.58
C LEU A 112 16.41 11.84 -4.64
N ALA A 113 16.00 11.75 -5.91
CA ALA A 113 16.62 12.49 -7.01
C ALA A 113 15.83 13.78 -7.27
N TRP A 114 16.50 14.92 -7.27
CA TRP A 114 15.82 16.22 -7.24
C TRP A 114 16.54 17.31 -8.06
N THR A 115 15.79 18.36 -8.37
CA THR A 115 16.32 19.57 -9.01
C THR A 115 15.58 20.81 -8.48
N THR A 116 16.33 21.89 -8.33
CA THR A 116 15.86 23.26 -8.02
C THR A 116 16.31 24.18 -9.17
N ALA A 117 16.11 25.50 -9.05
CA ALA A 117 16.62 26.43 -10.06
C ALA A 117 18.16 26.44 -10.13
N ASP A 118 18.82 26.27 -8.97
CA ASP A 118 20.26 26.50 -8.82
C ASP A 118 21.07 25.21 -8.65
N ALA A 119 20.43 24.09 -8.28
CA ALA A 119 21.12 22.84 -7.98
C ALA A 119 20.31 21.60 -8.36
N SER A 120 21.00 20.50 -8.62
CA SER A 120 20.44 19.16 -8.74
C SER A 120 21.26 18.16 -7.93
N GLY A 121 20.65 17.05 -7.55
CA GLY A 121 21.32 16.07 -6.72
C GLY A 121 20.52 14.79 -6.48
N THR A 122 21.18 13.82 -5.87
CA THR A 122 20.57 12.59 -5.39
C THR A 122 21.01 12.35 -3.96
N ALA A 123 20.07 12.46 -3.02
CA ALA A 123 20.31 12.19 -1.62
C ALA A 123 19.84 10.79 -1.23
N VAL A 124 20.52 10.15 -0.28
CA VAL A 124 20.05 8.90 0.33
C VAL A 124 19.89 9.14 1.82
N VAL A 125 18.66 9.15 2.29
CA VAL A 125 18.32 9.47 3.69
C VAL A 125 17.64 8.30 4.37
N GLU A 126 17.78 8.23 5.68
CA GLU A 126 16.91 7.42 6.52
C GLU A 126 15.66 8.27 6.78
N PRO A 127 14.46 7.85 6.37
CA PRO A 127 13.26 8.63 6.59
C PRO A 127 12.82 8.52 8.05
N GLU A 128 12.16 9.56 8.55
CA GLU A 128 11.41 9.42 9.80
C GLU A 128 10.23 8.46 9.60
N ASP A 129 10.08 7.46 10.48
CA ASP A 129 8.93 6.54 10.51
C ASP A 129 8.27 6.53 11.90
N PRO A 130 7.57 7.62 12.27
CA PRO A 130 7.03 7.79 13.62
C PRO A 130 5.94 6.76 13.98
N PHE A 131 5.43 6.02 13.00
CA PHE A 131 4.37 5.02 13.17
C PHE A 131 4.85 3.58 12.99
N GLY A 132 6.17 3.35 12.79
CA GLY A 132 6.71 2.00 12.54
C GLY A 132 6.06 1.35 11.32
N THR A 133 5.78 2.15 10.29
CA THR A 133 5.05 1.77 9.09
C THR A 133 5.71 0.60 8.37
N LEU A 134 7.03 0.62 8.17
CA LEU A 134 7.70 -0.45 7.42
C LEU A 134 7.64 -1.79 8.15
N ALA A 135 7.96 -1.79 9.44
CA ALA A 135 7.89 -3.00 10.28
C ALA A 135 6.47 -3.57 10.28
N ARG A 136 5.46 -2.72 10.53
CA ARG A 136 4.06 -3.14 10.54
C ARG A 136 3.62 -3.74 9.20
N VAL A 137 3.95 -3.08 8.08
CA VAL A 137 3.57 -3.59 6.75
C VAL A 137 4.27 -4.91 6.45
N HIS A 138 5.55 -5.02 6.76
CA HIS A 138 6.33 -6.24 6.60
C HIS A 138 5.77 -7.40 7.42
N ASP A 139 5.45 -7.17 8.70
CA ASP A 139 4.83 -8.16 9.58
C ASP A 139 3.48 -8.65 9.04
N GLU A 140 2.62 -7.72 8.62
CA GLU A 140 1.30 -8.01 8.03
C GLU A 140 1.44 -8.83 6.73
N ASP A 141 2.33 -8.42 5.84
CA ASP A 141 2.56 -9.08 4.55
C ASP A 141 3.16 -10.48 4.74
N CYS A 142 4.13 -10.63 5.64
CA CYS A 142 4.73 -11.92 5.94
C CYS A 142 3.78 -12.86 6.67
N LEU A 143 2.88 -12.35 7.52
CA LEU A 143 1.80 -13.16 8.07
C LEU A 143 0.87 -13.67 6.96
N ALA A 144 0.45 -12.79 6.04
CA ALA A 144 -0.41 -13.16 4.93
C ALA A 144 0.26 -14.19 3.99
N GLN A 145 1.55 -14.03 3.68
CA GLN A 145 2.30 -14.97 2.86
C GLN A 145 2.40 -16.35 3.52
N ARG A 146 2.79 -16.41 4.80
CA ARG A 146 2.87 -17.69 5.55
C ARG A 146 1.50 -18.36 5.70
N LEU A 147 0.43 -17.58 5.81
CA LEU A 147 -0.92 -18.11 5.78
C LEU A 147 -1.24 -18.75 4.43
N ALA A 148 -0.97 -18.02 3.34
CA ALA A 148 -1.25 -18.46 1.97
C ALA A 148 -0.44 -19.70 1.55
N GLU A 149 0.69 -19.98 2.21
CA GLU A 149 1.42 -21.24 2.04
C GLU A 149 0.62 -22.45 2.54
N VAL A 150 -0.23 -22.29 3.57
CA VAL A 150 -1.00 -23.39 4.21
C VAL A 150 -2.45 -23.42 3.75
N VAL A 151 -3.11 -22.26 3.64
CA VAL A 151 -4.51 -22.12 3.26
C VAL A 151 -4.73 -20.87 2.42
N THR A 152 -5.45 -21.00 1.30
CA THR A 152 -5.97 -19.83 0.58
C THR A 152 -7.34 -19.46 1.12
N ILE A 153 -7.62 -18.16 1.27
CA ILE A 153 -8.92 -17.66 1.74
C ILE A 153 -9.46 -16.70 0.69
N GLU A 154 -10.61 -17.06 0.13
CA GLU A 154 -11.22 -16.32 -0.98
C GLU A 154 -12.68 -16.00 -0.64
N ALA A 155 -13.08 -14.75 -0.87
CA ALA A 155 -14.48 -14.37 -0.83
C ALA A 155 -15.17 -14.84 -2.11
N ALA A 156 -16.44 -15.24 -2.01
CA ALA A 156 -17.27 -15.55 -3.16
C ALA A 156 -17.45 -14.31 -4.05
N ASP A 157 -17.75 -14.55 -5.33
CA ASP A 157 -17.90 -13.52 -6.36
C ASP A 157 -19.30 -12.86 -6.35
N GLU A 158 -20.19 -13.26 -5.45
CA GLU A 158 -21.56 -12.73 -5.33
C GLU A 158 -22.02 -12.68 -3.86
N VAL A 159 -22.97 -11.78 -3.59
CA VAL A 159 -23.70 -11.65 -2.33
C VAL A 159 -25.14 -12.09 -2.54
N THR A 160 -25.63 -12.95 -1.65
CA THR A 160 -27.06 -13.30 -1.62
C THR A 160 -27.76 -12.52 -0.50
N VAL A 161 -28.85 -11.82 -0.81
CA VAL A 161 -29.69 -11.16 0.21
C VAL A 161 -30.91 -12.02 0.52
N THR A 162 -31.16 -12.27 1.81
CA THR A 162 -32.35 -12.99 2.27
C THR A 162 -33.18 -12.14 3.23
N GLN A 163 -34.50 -12.34 3.21
CA GLN A 163 -35.40 -11.73 4.18
C GLN A 163 -35.51 -12.63 5.41
N GLU A 164 -34.89 -12.21 6.51
CA GLU A 164 -34.97 -12.88 7.80
C GLU A 164 -35.95 -12.19 8.75
N PRO A 165 -36.37 -12.82 9.87
CA PRO A 165 -37.26 -12.19 10.84
C PRO A 165 -36.73 -10.85 11.40
N GLY A 166 -35.42 -10.64 11.40
CA GLY A 166 -34.76 -9.41 11.87
C GLY A 166 -34.62 -8.32 10.80
N GLY A 167 -35.03 -8.57 9.56
CA GLY A 167 -34.79 -7.71 8.41
C GLY A 167 -33.97 -8.40 7.31
N PRO A 168 -33.55 -7.65 6.29
CA PRO A 168 -32.70 -8.18 5.22
C PRO A 168 -31.31 -8.50 5.76
N VAL A 169 -30.75 -9.64 5.34
CA VAL A 169 -29.41 -10.11 5.70
C VAL A 169 -28.66 -10.45 4.42
N ALA A 170 -27.45 -9.92 4.28
CA ALA A 170 -26.54 -10.29 3.19
C ALA A 170 -25.72 -11.51 3.60
N HIS A 171 -25.51 -12.44 2.68
CA HIS A 171 -24.71 -13.65 2.87
C HIS A 171 -23.54 -13.61 1.89
N LEU A 172 -22.33 -13.65 2.43
CA LEU A 172 -21.08 -13.74 1.67
C LEU A 172 -20.31 -14.97 2.12
N ALA A 173 -20.05 -15.89 1.20
CA ALA A 173 -19.23 -17.05 1.51
C ALA A 173 -17.74 -16.70 1.50
N LEU A 174 -16.99 -17.16 2.51
CA LEU A 174 -15.53 -17.24 2.47
C LEU A 174 -15.12 -18.70 2.35
N THR A 175 -14.37 -19.04 1.31
CA THR A 175 -13.84 -20.39 1.10
C THR A 175 -12.39 -20.47 1.55
N LEU A 176 -12.12 -21.37 2.47
CA LEU A 176 -10.79 -21.65 3.03
C LEU A 176 -10.33 -22.98 2.42
N THR A 177 -9.32 -22.94 1.56
CA THR A 177 -8.83 -24.11 0.84
C THR A 177 -7.41 -24.45 1.28
N PRO A 178 -7.19 -25.56 1.99
CA PRO A 178 -5.85 -26.03 2.29
C PRO A 178 -5.04 -26.25 1.01
N THR A 179 -3.78 -25.84 1.00
CA THR A 179 -2.91 -25.94 -0.20
C THR A 179 -2.33 -27.34 -0.39
N GLY A 180 -2.43 -28.20 0.63
CA GLY A 180 -1.72 -29.48 0.72
C GLY A 180 -0.26 -29.37 1.17
N ALA A 181 0.24 -28.16 1.43
CA ALA A 181 1.57 -27.95 1.99
C ALA A 181 1.59 -28.26 3.50
N PRO A 182 2.75 -28.66 4.07
CA PRO A 182 2.86 -28.92 5.49
C PRO A 182 2.62 -27.65 6.31
N GLY A 183 2.04 -27.82 7.50
CA GLY A 183 1.76 -26.76 8.45
C GLY A 183 0.35 -26.90 9.02
N THR A 184 0.07 -26.15 10.07
CA THR A 184 -1.28 -26.00 10.62
C THR A 184 -1.59 -24.54 10.85
N VAL A 185 -2.81 -24.12 10.53
CA VAL A 185 -3.39 -22.84 10.93
C VAL A 185 -4.61 -23.06 11.82
N ARG A 186 -4.79 -22.19 12.81
CA ARG A 186 -6.04 -22.03 13.56
C ARG A 186 -6.70 -20.72 13.18
N ILE A 187 -8.01 -20.77 12.97
CA ILE A 187 -8.84 -19.64 12.61
C ILE A 187 -9.99 -19.60 13.61
N PRO A 188 -9.85 -18.85 14.72
CA PRO A 188 -10.89 -18.78 15.73
C PRO A 188 -12.12 -18.01 15.25
N GLU A 189 -11.93 -16.90 14.54
CA GLU A 189 -13.02 -15.97 14.22
C GLU A 189 -12.72 -15.11 12.97
N VAL A 190 -13.80 -14.62 12.36
CA VAL A 190 -13.78 -13.46 11.45
C VAL A 190 -14.46 -12.30 12.16
N ARG A 191 -13.87 -11.10 12.09
CA ARG A 191 -14.38 -9.91 12.78
C ARG A 191 -15.23 -9.03 11.86
N GLY A 192 -16.13 -8.24 12.44
CA GLY A 192 -16.79 -7.15 11.73
C GLY A 192 -15.80 -6.06 11.29
N THR A 193 -16.25 -5.23 10.35
CA THR A 193 -15.56 -4.03 9.88
C THR A 193 -16.26 -2.77 10.41
N ILE A 194 -15.80 -1.60 9.98
CA ILE A 194 -16.48 -0.33 10.29
C ILE A 194 -17.85 -0.20 9.60
N LEU A 195 -18.06 -0.94 8.50
CA LEU A 195 -19.32 -0.91 7.75
C LEU A 195 -20.21 -2.11 8.04
N LEU A 196 -19.63 -3.28 8.22
CA LEU A 196 -20.33 -4.56 8.19
C LEU A 196 -20.09 -5.31 9.50
N ARG A 197 -21.14 -5.91 10.06
CA ARG A 197 -21.04 -6.75 11.26
C ARG A 197 -21.83 -8.04 11.08
N PRO A 198 -21.60 -9.05 11.94
CA PRO A 198 -22.47 -10.22 11.99
C PRO A 198 -23.93 -9.84 12.19
N ALA A 199 -24.84 -10.56 11.52
CA ALA A 199 -26.28 -10.44 11.75
C ALA A 199 -26.67 -10.80 13.19
N SER A 200 -25.84 -11.61 13.86
CA SER A 200 -25.98 -11.99 15.26
C SER A 200 -24.61 -12.16 15.92
N GLY A 201 -24.48 -11.71 17.18
CA GLY A 201 -23.21 -11.73 17.91
C GLY A 201 -22.26 -10.59 17.51
N ASP A 202 -21.03 -10.64 18.04
CA ASP A 202 -20.01 -9.60 17.84
C ASP A 202 -18.96 -9.99 16.78
N VAL A 203 -18.80 -11.29 16.52
CA VAL A 203 -17.88 -11.89 15.53
C VAL A 203 -18.57 -13.07 14.82
N TRP A 204 -18.04 -13.49 13.67
CA TRP A 204 -18.36 -14.80 13.09
C TRP A 204 -17.44 -15.86 13.69
N PRO A 205 -17.93 -16.73 14.60
CA PRO A 205 -17.11 -17.79 15.17
C PRO A 205 -16.81 -18.84 14.10
N VAL A 206 -15.56 -19.27 14.05
CA VAL A 206 -15.06 -20.27 13.09
C VAL A 206 -14.55 -21.51 13.82
N ASP A 207 -13.70 -21.32 14.84
CA ASP A 207 -13.08 -22.40 15.62
C ASP A 207 -12.45 -23.53 14.78
N ALA A 208 -11.88 -23.16 13.62
CA ALA A 208 -11.29 -24.12 12.69
C ALA A 208 -9.80 -24.34 12.97
N ARG A 209 -9.37 -25.57 12.70
CA ARG A 209 -7.97 -25.95 12.58
C ARG A 209 -7.81 -26.64 11.23
N LEU A 210 -6.97 -26.09 10.36
CA LEU A 210 -6.73 -26.60 9.02
C LEU A 210 -5.26 -26.99 8.86
N ASP A 211 -5.03 -28.09 8.18
CA ASP A 211 -3.72 -28.62 7.80
C ASP A 211 -3.77 -29.21 6.38
N ALA A 212 -2.67 -29.82 5.94
CA ALA A 212 -2.52 -30.36 4.58
C ALA A 212 -3.59 -31.39 4.16
N ASP A 213 -4.14 -32.15 5.12
CA ASP A 213 -5.09 -33.24 4.87
C ASP A 213 -6.54 -32.82 5.08
N SER A 214 -6.76 -31.56 5.46
CA SER A 214 -8.10 -31.01 5.71
C SER A 214 -8.87 -30.80 4.39
N ASP A 215 -10.18 -31.05 4.41
CA ASP A 215 -11.06 -30.67 3.31
C ASP A 215 -11.27 -29.14 3.30
N PRO A 216 -11.62 -28.53 2.14
CA PRO A 216 -12.00 -27.13 2.09
C PRO A 216 -13.17 -26.80 3.02
N LEU A 217 -13.10 -25.64 3.67
CA LEU A 217 -14.12 -25.14 4.58
C LEU A 217 -14.79 -23.90 3.98
N VAL A 218 -16.12 -23.89 3.89
CA VAL A 218 -16.89 -22.72 3.46
C VAL A 218 -17.57 -22.11 4.67
N LEU A 219 -17.32 -20.82 4.91
CA LEU A 219 -17.93 -20.02 5.95
C LEU A 219 -19.00 -19.13 5.32
N ASP A 220 -20.23 -19.16 5.85
CA ASP A 220 -21.24 -18.17 5.49
C ASP A 220 -21.18 -16.97 6.42
N LEU A 221 -20.83 -15.80 5.89
CA LEU A 221 -20.89 -14.55 6.63
C LEU A 221 -22.27 -13.93 6.46
N ALA A 222 -23.17 -14.20 7.42
CA ALA A 222 -24.42 -13.47 7.55
C ALA A 222 -24.14 -12.04 8.08
N ILE A 223 -24.43 -11.04 7.27
CA ILE A 223 -23.96 -9.65 7.39
C ILE A 223 -25.15 -8.68 7.51
N VAL A 224 -25.00 -7.70 8.41
CA VAL A 224 -25.82 -6.49 8.46
C VAL A 224 -24.94 -5.24 8.57
N PRO A 225 -25.42 -4.06 8.16
CA PRO A 225 -24.68 -2.81 8.33
C PRO A 225 -24.50 -2.44 9.81
N VAL A 226 -23.37 -1.83 10.15
CA VAL A 226 -23.12 -1.31 11.51
C VAL A 226 -24.09 -0.18 11.85
N ASN A 227 -24.35 0.72 10.88
CA ASN A 227 -25.29 1.83 10.98
C ASN A 227 -25.73 2.30 9.58
N CYS A 228 -26.72 3.19 9.52
CA CYS A 228 -27.24 3.78 8.28
C CYS A 228 -26.73 5.22 8.01
N SER A 229 -25.45 5.49 8.27
CA SER A 229 -24.82 6.77 7.95
C SER A 229 -24.26 6.80 6.52
N THR A 230 -24.81 7.67 5.68
CA THR A 230 -24.30 7.89 4.31
C THR A 230 -22.87 8.43 4.30
N HIS A 231 -22.47 9.23 5.29
CA HIS A 231 -21.10 9.72 5.42
C HIS A 231 -20.11 8.58 5.68
N THR A 232 -20.51 7.60 6.51
CA THR A 232 -19.66 6.45 6.84
C THR A 232 -19.41 5.59 5.60
N VAL A 233 -20.45 5.35 4.78
CA VAL A 233 -20.28 4.58 3.53
C VAL A 233 -19.50 5.38 2.48
N ALA A 234 -19.77 6.67 2.32
CA ALA A 234 -19.10 7.49 1.29
C ALA A 234 -17.59 7.66 1.52
N GLU A 235 -17.16 7.71 2.78
CA GLU A 235 -15.74 7.86 3.15
C GLU A 235 -15.01 6.53 3.37
N ASP A 236 -15.72 5.40 3.26
CA ASP A 236 -15.12 4.11 3.54
C ASP A 236 -14.09 3.68 2.49
N LYS A 237 -13.07 2.98 2.98
CA LYS A 237 -11.94 2.46 2.22
C LYS A 237 -11.63 1.00 2.53
N ARG A 238 -12.12 0.49 3.67
CA ARG A 238 -11.75 -0.83 4.21
C ARG A 238 -12.92 -1.62 4.78
N GLY A 239 -14.14 -1.10 4.71
CA GLY A 239 -15.35 -1.69 5.24
C GLY A 239 -15.73 -3.03 4.60
N THR A 240 -15.14 -3.37 3.46
CA THR A 240 -15.31 -4.67 2.79
C THR A 240 -14.04 -5.54 2.83
N PHE A 241 -13.10 -5.26 3.74
CA PHE A 241 -11.97 -6.14 4.03
C PHE A 241 -12.23 -6.85 5.36
N PHE A 242 -12.61 -8.12 5.30
CA PHE A 242 -12.98 -8.92 6.46
C PHE A 242 -11.71 -9.34 7.23
N PRO A 243 -11.52 -8.92 8.49
CA PRO A 243 -10.35 -9.29 9.27
C PRO A 243 -10.50 -10.72 9.78
N VAL A 244 -9.70 -11.63 9.24
CA VAL A 244 -9.62 -13.04 9.68
C VAL A 244 -8.52 -13.16 10.72
N VAL A 245 -8.86 -13.63 11.92
CA VAL A 245 -7.87 -13.90 12.97
C VAL A 245 -7.21 -15.23 12.68
N VAL A 246 -5.88 -15.27 12.71
CA VAL A 246 -5.11 -16.49 12.41
C VAL A 246 -4.01 -16.72 13.43
N ALA A 247 -3.75 -17.98 13.72
CA ALA A 247 -2.58 -18.44 14.47
C ALA A 247 -1.96 -19.64 13.76
N LEU A 248 -0.73 -19.45 13.27
CA LEU A 248 0.04 -20.45 12.54
C LEU A 248 0.86 -21.32 13.50
N GLU A 249 1.10 -22.55 13.09
CA GLU A 249 2.15 -23.36 13.69
C GLU A 249 3.50 -22.64 13.60
N GLY A 250 4.29 -22.70 14.68
CA GLY A 250 5.52 -21.90 14.81
C GLY A 250 5.32 -20.56 15.52
N GLY A 251 4.09 -20.16 15.82
CA GLY A 251 3.77 -19.08 16.76
C GLY A 251 3.47 -17.71 16.14
N ALA A 252 3.50 -17.58 14.82
CA ALA A 252 3.03 -16.38 14.15
C ALA A 252 1.50 -16.26 14.29
N GLU A 253 1.02 -15.13 14.82
CA GLU A 253 -0.39 -14.87 15.03
C GLU A 253 -0.73 -13.43 14.66
N GLY A 254 -1.97 -13.19 14.23
CA GLY A 254 -2.41 -11.86 13.88
C GLY A 254 -3.72 -11.84 13.09
N VAL A 255 -3.90 -10.80 12.30
CA VAL A 255 -5.11 -10.57 11.52
C VAL A 255 -4.74 -10.41 10.06
N VAL A 256 -5.34 -11.23 9.20
CA VAL A 256 -5.19 -11.14 7.75
C VAL A 256 -6.49 -10.58 7.16
N PRO A 257 -6.46 -9.38 6.54
CA PRO A 257 -7.63 -8.79 5.93
C PRO A 257 -7.93 -9.47 4.58
N ILE A 258 -9.11 -10.06 4.46
CA ILE A 258 -9.59 -10.67 3.21
C ILE A 258 -10.49 -9.67 2.49
N GLY A 259 -10.01 -9.17 1.37
CA GLY A 259 -10.77 -8.27 0.49
C GLY A 259 -11.79 -9.03 -0.36
N VAL A 260 -12.73 -8.27 -0.91
CA VAL A 260 -13.68 -8.74 -1.92
C VAL A 260 -13.38 -8.07 -3.27
N SER A 261 -13.95 -8.61 -4.35
CA SER A 261 -13.88 -7.97 -5.67
C SER A 261 -14.60 -6.61 -5.69
N ASP A 262 -14.31 -5.79 -6.71
CA ASP A 262 -14.99 -4.51 -6.88
C ASP A 262 -16.50 -4.68 -7.12
N ASP A 263 -16.92 -5.78 -7.76
CA ASP A 263 -18.32 -6.13 -8.01
C ASP A 263 -19.03 -6.50 -6.71
N VAL A 264 -18.45 -7.41 -5.91
CA VAL A 264 -18.99 -7.80 -4.58
C VAL A 264 -19.02 -6.60 -3.63
N ARG A 265 -18.02 -5.70 -3.69
CA ARG A 265 -18.05 -4.44 -2.94
C ARG A 265 -19.26 -3.59 -3.36
N GLY A 266 -19.55 -3.52 -4.65
CA GLY A 266 -20.73 -2.86 -5.18
C GLY A 266 -22.04 -3.45 -4.65
N GLU A 267 -22.17 -4.78 -4.66
CA GLU A 267 -23.33 -5.50 -4.13
C GLU A 267 -23.54 -5.28 -2.63
N LEU A 268 -22.46 -5.30 -1.83
CA LEU A 268 -22.53 -4.97 -0.41
C LEU A 268 -22.98 -3.53 -0.16
N TYR A 269 -22.55 -2.58 -1.00
CA TYR A 269 -22.99 -1.18 -0.91
C TYR A 269 -24.45 -1.02 -1.34
N GLU A 270 -24.90 -1.74 -2.37
CA GLU A 270 -26.29 -1.77 -2.79
C GLU A 270 -27.18 -2.37 -1.69
N PHE A 271 -26.76 -3.45 -1.05
CA PHE A 271 -27.45 -4.03 0.11
C PHE A 271 -27.60 -3.02 1.26
N ILE A 272 -26.52 -2.30 1.61
CA ILE A 272 -26.60 -1.27 2.65
C ILE A 272 -27.61 -0.19 2.25
N ALA A 273 -27.49 0.35 1.03
CA ALA A 273 -28.25 1.52 0.60
C ALA A 273 -29.73 1.20 0.36
N SER A 274 -30.01 0.16 -0.40
CA SER A 274 -31.34 -0.15 -0.94
C SER A 274 -32.11 -1.11 -0.05
N ASP A 275 -31.51 -2.25 0.31
CA ASP A 275 -32.23 -3.31 1.02
C ASP A 275 -32.37 -2.98 2.51
N PHE A 276 -31.29 -2.56 3.16
CA PHE A 276 -31.27 -2.41 4.62
C PHE A 276 -31.63 -1.01 5.11
N CYS A 277 -31.03 0.05 4.54
CA CYS A 277 -31.19 1.41 5.04
C CYS A 277 -32.22 2.27 4.29
N ASP A 278 -32.71 1.82 3.13
CA ASP A 278 -33.73 2.50 2.30
C ASP A 278 -33.39 3.98 2.02
N TRP A 279 -32.15 4.23 1.57
CA TRP A 279 -31.70 5.54 1.12
C TRP A 279 -32.18 5.78 -0.32
N SER A 280 -33.46 6.08 -0.48
CA SER A 280 -34.06 6.47 -1.78
C SER A 280 -33.32 7.61 -2.49
#